data_AF-A0A957ENG2-F1
#
_entry.id   AF-A0A957ENG2-F1
#
_cell.length_a   1.000
_cell.length_b   1.000
_cell.length_c   1.000
_cell.angle_alpha   90.00
_cell.angle_beta   90.00
_cell.angle_gamma   90.00
#
_symmetry.space_group_name_H-M   'P 1'
#
loop_
_entity.id
_entity.type
_entity.pdbx_description
1 polymer ?
#
loop_
_entity_poly.entity_id
_entity_poly.type
_entity_poly.pdbx_seq_one_letter_code
_entity_poly.pdbx_strand_id
1 'polypeptide(L)'
;MSTTNFTGLTMPVFTAFGWAGEETAIKFAFTQLEAFIGALHVNLPRTVQMELPVYGLSQETQGVYLAANSDVESDVHIAFYARPMSLELQLVLSNTDILAKGLTAAEKNPANCHHLLVQLGPEWSLRLQQMLVEEESGAISHYQDLFKDSITQLSQETATAVFSKAAYLNNQEKWITPIYLSRRFNSEQIAAMGTAVIKVMSEQIEALMPITNFLTGRVGRKPGKSSKRTTSKAKAVPKVAVPSSVDDIEEIDTDEQDGFTFITELKPLHLRRGFINMTPQHWDFFAVNARTETRNVSVYYDGLYDRKSAVWRLQPSDMARLVLGPASHEWLEDNFAASDRIQLKAVKLDNDDIQISLSAVE
;
A
#
# COMPACT_ATOMS: atom_id res chain seq x y z
N MET A 1 -4.68 -17.17 28.91
CA MET A 1 -4.39 -15.92 28.18
C MET A 1 -4.04 -14.87 29.21
N SER A 2 -2.76 -14.49 29.35
CA SER A 2 -2.42 -13.37 30.25
C SER A 2 -2.95 -12.10 29.61
N THR A 3 -3.87 -11.43 30.28
CA THR A 3 -4.37 -10.10 29.92
C THR A 3 -3.24 -9.09 30.14
N THR A 4 -2.31 -9.02 29.20
CA THR A 4 -1.33 -7.94 29.13
C THR A 4 -2.12 -6.68 28.78
N ASN A 5 -2.17 -5.72 29.69
CA ASN A 5 -2.87 -4.45 29.44
C ASN A 5 -2.20 -3.75 28.25
N PHE A 6 -2.96 -3.46 27.20
CA PHE A 6 -2.45 -2.75 26.04
C PHE A 6 -2.09 -1.30 26.41
N THR A 7 -0.84 -0.91 26.20
CA THR A 7 -0.31 0.42 26.53
C THR A 7 -0.04 1.29 25.30
N GLY A 8 -0.25 0.79 24.09
CA GLY A 8 0.07 1.46 22.83
C GLY A 8 1.05 0.66 21.96
N LEU A 9 1.10 1.00 20.68
CA LEU A 9 2.05 0.43 19.72
C LEU A 9 3.29 1.31 19.65
N THR A 10 4.31 1.02 20.47
CA THR A 10 5.51 1.87 20.57
C THR A 10 6.45 1.71 19.37
N MET A 11 7.37 2.67 19.16
CA MET A 11 8.38 2.59 18.08
C MET A 11 9.14 1.26 18.00
N PRO A 12 9.54 0.62 19.13
CA PRO A 12 10.11 -0.73 19.12
C PRO A 12 9.30 -1.79 18.35
N VAL A 13 7.97 -1.69 18.33
CA VAL A 13 7.10 -2.61 17.57
C VAL A 13 7.38 -2.47 16.07
N PHE A 14 7.52 -1.24 15.57
CA PHE A 14 7.75 -0.98 14.15
C PHE A 14 9.20 -1.29 13.75
N THR A 15 10.17 -0.88 14.57
CA THR A 15 11.59 -1.13 14.29
C THR A 15 11.96 -2.60 14.32
N ALA A 16 11.21 -3.44 15.07
CA ALA A 16 11.42 -4.90 15.09
C ALA A 16 11.30 -5.55 13.71
N PHE A 17 10.50 -4.97 12.80
CA PHE A 17 10.34 -5.47 11.43
C PHE A 17 11.34 -4.86 10.44
N GLY A 18 12.22 -3.94 10.90
CA GLY A 18 13.18 -3.21 10.06
C GLY A 18 14.65 -3.50 10.38
N TRP A 19 14.89 -4.26 11.44
CA TRP A 19 16.22 -4.68 11.88
C TRP A 19 16.35 -6.18 11.64
N ALA A 20 17.50 -6.59 11.13
CA ALA A 20 17.77 -7.99 10.84
C ALA A 20 17.61 -8.87 12.10
N GLY A 21 16.51 -9.61 12.17
CA GLY A 21 16.46 -10.95 12.78
C GLY A 21 16.70 -11.07 14.28
N GLU A 22 16.53 -10.04 15.11
CA GLU A 22 16.43 -10.28 16.55
C GLU A 22 15.06 -10.90 16.86
N GLU A 23 15.04 -12.22 16.95
CA GLU A 23 13.86 -13.04 17.26
C GLU A 23 13.13 -12.54 18.53
N THR A 24 13.88 -11.99 19.48
CA THR A 24 13.38 -11.34 20.70
C THR A 24 12.58 -10.07 20.41
N ALA A 25 13.04 -9.21 19.50
CA ALA A 25 12.33 -8.00 19.09
C ALA A 25 11.04 -8.33 18.33
N ILE A 26 11.08 -9.33 17.46
CA ILE A 26 9.89 -9.81 16.72
C ILE A 26 8.87 -10.42 17.69
N LYS A 27 9.31 -11.25 18.65
CA LYS A 27 8.44 -11.81 19.70
C LYS A 27 7.80 -10.71 20.55
N PHE A 28 8.56 -9.68 20.91
CA PHE A 28 8.02 -8.50 21.60
C PHE A 28 6.95 -7.79 20.75
N ALA A 29 7.26 -7.53 19.48
CA ALA A 29 6.32 -6.87 18.56
C ALA A 29 5.03 -7.67 18.39
N PHE A 30 5.12 -8.99 18.22
CA PHE A 30 3.94 -9.86 18.17
C PHE A 30 3.12 -9.83 19.46
N THR A 31 3.76 -9.84 20.62
CA THR A 31 3.05 -9.72 21.91
C THR A 31 2.28 -8.39 22.01
N GLN A 32 2.87 -7.29 21.52
CA GLN A 32 2.21 -5.98 21.50
C GLN A 32 1.08 -5.92 20.47
N LEU A 33 1.25 -6.52 19.29
CA LEU A 33 0.22 -6.60 18.26
C LEU A 33 -0.95 -7.48 18.71
N GLU A 34 -0.69 -8.60 19.39
CA GLU A 34 -1.73 -9.44 20.00
C GLU A 34 -2.53 -8.68 21.08
N ALA A 35 -1.84 -7.94 21.95
CA ALA A 35 -2.51 -7.08 22.93
C ALA A 35 -3.34 -5.97 22.25
N PHE A 36 -2.82 -5.39 21.18
CA PHE A 36 -3.51 -4.39 20.37
C PHE A 36 -4.79 -4.94 19.74
N ILE A 37 -4.74 -6.09 19.06
CA ILE A 37 -5.91 -6.63 18.37
C ILE A 37 -6.99 -7.08 19.36
N GLY A 38 -6.60 -7.65 20.50
CA GLY A 38 -7.53 -7.99 21.58
C GLY A 38 -8.20 -6.75 22.18
N ALA A 39 -7.42 -5.70 22.46
CA ALA A 39 -7.96 -4.43 22.94
C ALA A 39 -8.86 -3.75 21.89
N LEU A 40 -8.47 -3.79 20.62
CA LEU A 40 -9.25 -3.24 19.52
C LEU A 40 -10.59 -3.93 19.41
N HIS A 41 -10.61 -5.26 19.30
CA HIS A 41 -11.84 -6.04 19.15
C HIS A 41 -12.84 -5.76 20.27
N VAL A 42 -12.40 -5.71 21.53
CA VAL A 42 -13.28 -5.42 22.68
C VAL A 42 -13.89 -4.01 22.62
N ASN A 43 -13.18 -3.04 22.04
CA ASN A 43 -13.63 -1.66 21.91
C ASN A 43 -14.43 -1.37 20.63
N LEU A 44 -14.53 -2.33 19.69
CA LEU A 44 -15.36 -2.16 18.51
C LEU A 44 -16.85 -2.11 18.88
N PRO A 45 -17.70 -1.45 18.09
CA PRO A 45 -19.15 -1.55 18.27
C PRO A 45 -19.61 -3.01 18.18
N ARG A 46 -20.63 -3.36 18.97
CA ARG A 46 -21.17 -4.74 19.01
C ARG A 46 -21.60 -5.25 17.63
N THR A 47 -22.08 -4.37 16.75
CA THR A 47 -22.42 -4.73 15.37
C THR A 47 -21.20 -5.21 14.60
N VAL A 48 -20.07 -4.53 14.73
CA VAL A 48 -18.81 -4.88 14.08
C VAL A 48 -18.23 -6.16 14.67
N GLN A 49 -18.26 -6.33 15.99
CA GLN A 49 -17.81 -7.57 16.64
C GLN A 49 -18.62 -8.80 16.16
N MET A 50 -19.90 -8.64 15.85
CA MET A 50 -20.71 -9.73 15.29
C MET A 50 -20.37 -10.04 13.83
N GLU A 51 -19.92 -9.04 13.06
CA GLU A 51 -19.54 -9.20 11.65
C GLU A 51 -18.11 -9.73 11.49
N LEU A 52 -17.22 -9.40 12.45
CA LEU A 52 -15.82 -9.81 12.53
C LEU A 52 -15.50 -10.43 13.91
N PRO A 53 -16.08 -11.60 14.25
CA PRO A 53 -15.98 -12.19 15.59
C PRO A 53 -14.63 -12.85 15.87
N VAL A 54 -13.84 -13.13 14.84
CA VAL A 54 -12.55 -13.82 14.97
C VAL A 54 -11.44 -12.78 14.90
N TYR A 55 -10.43 -12.93 15.75
CA TYR A 55 -9.24 -12.11 15.70
C TYR A 55 -8.02 -12.89 16.17
N GLY A 56 -6.84 -12.50 15.70
CA GLY A 56 -5.63 -13.21 16.05
C GLY A 56 -4.38 -12.64 15.39
N LEU A 57 -3.27 -13.36 15.59
CA LEU A 57 -1.98 -13.13 14.96
C LEU A 57 -1.77 -14.18 13.87
N SER A 58 -1.33 -13.74 12.69
CA SER A 58 -0.77 -14.62 11.66
C SER A 58 0.75 -14.51 11.68
N GLN A 59 1.42 -15.60 12.00
CA GLN A 59 2.89 -15.66 11.97
C GLN A 59 3.43 -15.61 10.54
N GLU A 60 2.68 -16.16 9.59
CA GLU A 60 3.04 -16.20 8.18
C GLU A 60 3.05 -14.79 7.57
N THR A 61 1.99 -14.02 7.80
CA THR A 61 1.88 -12.65 7.27
C THR A 61 2.45 -11.59 8.21
N GLN A 62 2.99 -12.01 9.36
CA GLN A 62 3.56 -11.16 10.41
C GLN A 62 2.64 -10.00 10.82
N GLY A 63 1.33 -10.27 10.87
CA GLY A 63 0.30 -9.26 11.12
C GLY A 63 -0.80 -9.80 12.02
N VAL A 64 -1.63 -8.89 12.52
CA VAL A 64 -2.86 -9.26 13.27
C VAL A 64 -4.09 -8.95 12.45
N TYR A 65 -5.18 -9.66 12.70
CA TYR A 65 -6.38 -9.57 11.89
C TYR A 65 -7.67 -9.59 12.71
N LEU A 66 -8.73 -9.08 12.09
CA LEU A 66 -10.14 -9.29 12.43
C LEU A 66 -10.78 -10.01 11.23
N ALA A 67 -11.45 -11.14 11.44
CA ALA A 67 -12.02 -11.95 10.38
C ALA A 67 -13.47 -12.31 10.66
N ALA A 68 -14.24 -12.46 9.58
CA ALA A 68 -15.62 -12.90 9.68
C ALA A 68 -15.76 -14.41 9.99
N ASN A 69 -14.71 -15.20 9.70
CA ASN A 69 -14.70 -16.65 9.85
C ASN A 69 -13.37 -17.10 10.48
N SER A 70 -13.36 -18.30 11.06
CA SER A 70 -12.16 -18.91 11.65
C SER A 70 -11.11 -19.25 10.60
N ASP A 71 -11.56 -19.60 9.39
CA ASP A 71 -10.69 -19.65 8.22
C ASP A 71 -10.64 -18.25 7.60
N VAL A 72 -9.52 -17.55 7.84
CA VAL A 72 -9.35 -16.12 7.56
C VAL A 72 -9.52 -15.79 6.07
N GLU A 73 -9.02 -16.66 5.20
CA GLU A 73 -9.05 -16.44 3.74
C GLU A 73 -10.38 -16.90 3.11
N SER A 74 -11.20 -17.64 3.85
CA SER A 74 -12.53 -18.06 3.39
C SER A 74 -13.55 -16.91 3.34
N ASP A 75 -13.26 -15.78 4.00
CA ASP A 75 -14.18 -14.65 4.08
C ASP A 75 -13.46 -13.30 4.14
N VAL A 76 -14.23 -12.22 4.30
CA VAL A 76 -13.68 -10.89 4.51
C VAL A 76 -12.92 -10.82 5.83
N HIS A 77 -11.75 -10.19 5.77
CA HIS A 77 -10.96 -9.88 6.95
C HIS A 77 -10.27 -8.53 6.82
N ILE A 78 -9.93 -7.95 7.96
CA ILE A 78 -9.14 -6.73 8.09
C ILE A 78 -7.82 -7.11 8.75
N ALA A 79 -6.71 -6.89 8.08
CA ALA A 79 -5.37 -7.14 8.57
C ALA A 79 -4.65 -5.84 8.93
N PHE A 80 -3.74 -5.95 9.90
CA PHE A 80 -2.86 -4.88 10.36
C PHE A 80 -1.41 -5.36 10.24
N TYR A 81 -0.64 -4.66 9.42
CA TYR A 81 0.77 -4.95 9.20
C TYR A 81 1.63 -3.84 9.80
N ALA A 82 2.41 -4.19 10.81
CA ALA A 82 3.46 -3.30 11.29
C ALA A 82 4.66 -3.40 10.35
N ARG A 83 5.07 -2.26 9.80
CA ARG A 83 6.26 -2.08 8.97
C ARG A 83 7.17 -1.04 9.63
N PRO A 84 8.45 -0.99 9.26
CA PRO A 84 9.43 -0.11 9.91
C PRO A 84 9.00 1.36 10.03
N MET A 85 8.28 1.87 9.04
CA MET A 85 7.86 3.27 8.96
C MET A 85 6.33 3.45 8.99
N SER A 86 5.56 2.37 9.15
CA SER A 86 4.11 2.47 9.07
C SER A 86 3.34 1.34 9.74
N LEU A 87 2.13 1.64 10.20
CA LEU A 87 1.08 0.65 10.39
C LEU A 87 0.17 0.65 9.15
N GLU A 88 0.03 -0.47 8.47
CA GLU A 88 -0.89 -0.63 7.33
C GLU A 88 -2.15 -1.36 7.79
N LEU A 89 -3.30 -0.71 7.66
CA LEU A 89 -4.62 -1.31 7.82
C LEU A 89 -5.11 -1.71 6.43
N GLN A 90 -5.51 -2.97 6.25
CA GLN A 90 -5.97 -3.48 4.96
C GLN A 90 -7.23 -4.32 5.12
N LEU A 91 -8.31 -3.94 4.43
CA LEU A 91 -9.46 -4.82 4.18
C LEU A 91 -9.14 -5.72 2.99
N VAL A 92 -9.41 -7.01 3.13
CA VAL A 92 -9.10 -8.04 2.13
C VAL A 92 -10.35 -8.84 1.79
N LEU A 93 -10.63 -8.97 0.50
CA LEU A 93 -11.59 -9.92 -0.05
C LEU A 93 -10.87 -10.74 -1.13
N SER A 94 -10.63 -12.02 -0.86
CA SER A 94 -9.90 -12.92 -1.77
C SER A 94 -10.65 -14.21 -2.11
N ASN A 95 -11.66 -14.58 -1.32
CA ASN A 95 -12.49 -15.75 -1.57
C ASN A 95 -13.36 -15.58 -2.83
N THR A 96 -13.37 -16.58 -3.71
CA THR A 96 -14.05 -16.59 -5.00
C THR A 96 -15.56 -16.34 -4.91
N ASP A 97 -16.25 -16.98 -3.97
CA ASP A 97 -17.71 -16.88 -3.81
C ASP A 97 -18.14 -15.49 -3.33
N ILE A 98 -17.34 -14.90 -2.44
CA ILE A 98 -17.59 -13.56 -1.90
C ILE A 98 -17.25 -12.51 -2.95
N LEU A 99 -16.16 -12.68 -3.67
CA LEU A 99 -15.80 -11.84 -4.80
C LEU A 99 -16.89 -11.86 -5.87
N ALA A 100 -17.40 -13.04 -6.25
CA ALA A 100 -18.48 -13.14 -7.23
C ALA A 100 -19.73 -12.33 -6.79
N LYS A 101 -20.11 -12.43 -5.51
CA LYS A 101 -21.22 -11.64 -4.95
C LYS A 101 -20.94 -10.14 -4.97
N GLY A 102 -19.77 -9.72 -4.47
CA GLY A 102 -19.39 -8.31 -4.35
C GLY A 102 -19.19 -7.62 -5.68
N LEU A 103 -18.54 -8.28 -6.63
CA LEU A 103 -18.33 -7.79 -7.98
C LEU A 103 -19.65 -7.69 -8.75
N THR A 104 -20.54 -8.68 -8.60
CA THR A 104 -21.91 -8.59 -9.16
C THR A 104 -22.71 -7.44 -8.54
N ALA A 105 -22.57 -7.19 -7.24
CA ALA A 105 -23.22 -6.06 -6.58
C ALA A 105 -22.67 -4.71 -7.07
N ALA A 106 -21.35 -4.61 -7.25
CA ALA A 106 -20.68 -3.44 -7.81
C ALA A 106 -21.12 -3.18 -9.26
N GLU A 107 -21.25 -4.22 -10.09
CA GLU A 107 -21.72 -4.11 -11.47
C GLU A 107 -23.19 -3.68 -11.56
N LYS A 108 -24.05 -4.17 -10.66
CA LYS A 108 -25.48 -3.79 -10.60
C LYS A 108 -25.70 -2.36 -10.11
N ASN A 109 -24.82 -1.84 -9.26
CA ASN A 109 -24.93 -0.48 -8.72
C ASN A 109 -23.56 0.22 -8.62
N PRO A 110 -22.98 0.58 -9.78
CA PRO A 110 -21.62 1.14 -9.84
C PRO A 110 -21.53 2.50 -9.17
N ALA A 111 -22.59 3.32 -9.24
CA ALA A 111 -22.64 4.62 -8.60
C ALA A 111 -22.55 4.51 -7.07
N ASN A 112 -23.27 3.56 -6.46
CA ASN A 112 -23.19 3.35 -5.02
C ASN A 112 -21.84 2.76 -4.60
N CYS A 113 -21.29 1.81 -5.37
CA CYS A 113 -19.97 1.25 -5.13
C CYS A 113 -18.90 2.36 -5.11
N HIS A 114 -18.86 3.17 -6.18
CA HIS A 114 -17.96 4.30 -6.31
C HIS A 114 -18.13 5.31 -5.16
N HIS A 115 -19.37 5.67 -4.83
CA HIS A 115 -19.66 6.60 -3.74
C HIS A 115 -19.13 6.10 -2.39
N LEU A 116 -19.38 4.84 -2.04
CA LEU A 116 -18.90 4.24 -0.80
C LEU A 116 -17.37 4.22 -0.73
N LEU A 117 -16.70 3.91 -1.84
CA LEU A 117 -15.24 3.90 -1.92
C LEU A 117 -14.68 5.32 -1.71
N VAL A 118 -15.13 6.31 -2.49
CA VAL A 118 -14.61 7.70 -2.42
C VAL A 118 -14.86 8.35 -1.06
N GLN A 119 -15.92 7.95 -0.33
CA GLN A 119 -16.20 8.44 1.02
C GLN A 119 -15.11 8.12 2.05
N LEU A 120 -14.25 7.13 1.82
CA LEU A 120 -13.14 6.82 2.73
C LEU A 120 -12.07 7.94 2.76
N GLY A 121 -11.95 8.71 1.68
CA GLY A 121 -10.99 9.83 1.57
C GLY A 121 -9.60 9.48 1.01
N PRO A 122 -8.78 10.50 0.68
CA PRO A 122 -7.55 10.36 -0.12
C PRO A 122 -6.48 9.43 0.45
N GLU A 123 -6.50 9.22 1.77
CA GLU A 123 -5.54 8.38 2.50
C GLU A 123 -5.72 6.88 2.22
N TRP A 124 -6.82 6.50 1.56
CA TRP A 124 -7.10 5.13 1.17
C TRP A 124 -6.67 4.85 -0.26
N SER A 125 -6.19 3.64 -0.48
CA SER A 125 -5.88 3.10 -1.79
C SER A 125 -6.73 1.87 -2.05
N LEU A 126 -7.15 1.72 -3.30
CA LEU A 126 -7.83 0.54 -3.80
C LEU A 126 -6.87 -0.23 -4.70
N ARG A 127 -6.78 -1.53 -4.47
CA ARG A 127 -6.07 -2.46 -5.36
C ARG A 127 -7.03 -3.57 -5.76
N LEU A 128 -7.33 -3.66 -7.05
CA LEU A 128 -7.99 -4.81 -7.66
C LEU A 128 -6.96 -5.57 -8.46
N GLN A 129 -6.71 -6.82 -8.10
CA GLN A 129 -5.74 -7.65 -8.81
C GLN A 129 -6.45 -8.59 -9.77
N GLN A 130 -5.69 -9.08 -10.75
CA GLN A 130 -6.02 -10.27 -11.51
C GLN A 130 -4.98 -11.33 -11.15
N MET A 131 -5.44 -12.43 -10.56
CA MET A 131 -4.63 -13.56 -10.16
C MET A 131 -4.94 -14.75 -11.08
N LEU A 132 -3.91 -15.41 -11.58
CA LEU A 132 -3.99 -16.63 -12.36
C LEU A 132 -4.09 -17.83 -11.42
N VAL A 133 -5.11 -18.67 -11.62
CA VAL A 133 -5.22 -20.00 -11.02
C VAL A 133 -4.69 -21.00 -12.04
N GLU A 134 -3.64 -21.73 -11.67
CA GLU A 134 -3.10 -22.80 -12.50
C GLU A 134 -4.01 -24.04 -12.45
N GLU A 135 -4.46 -24.52 -13.61
CA GLU A 135 -5.43 -25.63 -13.73
C GLU A 135 -4.94 -26.95 -13.11
N GLU A 136 -3.63 -27.22 -13.14
CA GLU A 136 -3.05 -28.48 -12.66
C GLU A 136 -2.71 -28.47 -11.16
N SER A 137 -2.23 -27.34 -10.63
CA SER A 137 -1.71 -27.23 -9.27
C SER A 137 -2.67 -26.53 -8.30
N GLY A 138 -3.63 -25.76 -8.83
CA GLY A 138 -4.45 -24.83 -8.06
C GLY A 138 -3.65 -23.65 -7.48
N ALA A 139 -2.37 -23.51 -7.86
CA ALA A 139 -1.53 -22.42 -7.38
C ALA A 139 -2.05 -21.09 -7.92
N ILE A 140 -2.07 -20.09 -7.03
CA ILE A 140 -2.54 -18.75 -7.35
C ILE A 140 -1.31 -17.85 -7.50
N SER A 141 -1.15 -17.24 -8.67
CA SER A 141 -0.05 -16.32 -8.96
C SER A 141 -0.57 -14.97 -9.45
N HIS A 142 0.15 -13.90 -9.13
CA HIS A 142 -0.19 -12.56 -9.61
C HIS A 142 0.02 -12.45 -11.12
N TYR A 143 -0.97 -11.89 -11.83
CA TYR A 143 -0.90 -11.67 -13.27
C TYR A 143 -0.75 -10.18 -13.61
N GLN A 144 -1.70 -9.34 -13.16
CA GLN A 144 -1.62 -7.89 -13.30
C GLN A 144 -2.51 -7.20 -12.26
N ASP A 145 -2.33 -5.89 -12.07
CA ASP A 145 -3.28 -5.08 -11.31
C ASP A 145 -4.30 -4.45 -12.28
N LEU A 146 -5.59 -4.69 -12.05
CA LEU A 146 -6.69 -4.07 -12.81
C LEU A 146 -6.88 -2.61 -12.41
N PHE A 147 -6.59 -2.29 -11.16
CA PHE A 147 -6.51 -0.94 -10.62
C PHE A 147 -5.61 -0.95 -9.39
N LYS A 148 -4.78 0.08 -9.23
CA LYS A 148 -3.92 0.28 -8.06
C LYS A 148 -3.59 1.76 -7.92
N ASP A 149 -4.38 2.46 -7.12
CA ASP A 149 -4.14 3.89 -6.84
C ASP A 149 -4.93 4.34 -5.61
N SER A 150 -4.77 5.61 -5.22
CA SER A 150 -5.66 6.28 -4.30
C SER A 150 -7.10 6.27 -4.82
N ILE A 151 -8.05 6.12 -3.92
CA ILE A 151 -9.48 6.12 -4.26
C ILE A 151 -9.95 7.45 -4.86
N THR A 152 -9.21 8.54 -4.71
CA THR A 152 -9.54 9.83 -5.36
C THR A 152 -9.26 9.83 -6.86
N GLN A 153 -8.37 8.97 -7.34
CA GLN A 153 -8.09 8.78 -8.77
C GLN A 153 -9.12 7.83 -9.43
N LEU A 154 -9.94 7.16 -8.62
CA LEU A 154 -11.00 6.29 -9.12
C LEU A 154 -12.18 7.15 -9.58
N SER A 155 -12.24 7.48 -10.87
CA SER A 155 -13.44 8.08 -11.46
C SER A 155 -14.61 7.08 -11.48
N GLN A 156 -15.86 7.55 -11.60
CA GLN A 156 -17.01 6.66 -11.69
C GLN A 156 -16.97 5.77 -12.96
N GLU A 157 -16.46 6.32 -14.06
CA GLU A 157 -16.26 5.57 -15.31
C GLU A 157 -15.19 4.49 -15.13
N THR A 158 -14.06 4.85 -14.54
CA THR A 158 -12.98 3.91 -14.22
C THR A 158 -13.46 2.81 -13.28
N ALA A 159 -14.20 3.17 -12.21
CA ALA A 159 -14.80 2.19 -11.31
C ALA A 159 -15.70 1.21 -12.05
N THR A 160 -16.61 1.73 -12.88
CA THR A 160 -17.54 0.88 -13.65
C THR A 160 -16.79 -0.09 -14.57
N ALA A 161 -15.79 0.41 -15.31
CA ALA A 161 -14.99 -0.40 -16.22
C ALA A 161 -14.18 -1.47 -15.48
N VAL A 162 -13.49 -1.09 -14.39
CA VAL A 162 -12.63 -2.01 -13.62
C VAL A 162 -13.47 -3.06 -12.91
N PHE A 163 -14.56 -2.69 -12.24
CA PHE A 163 -15.40 -3.65 -11.51
C PHE A 163 -16.15 -4.60 -12.46
N SER A 164 -16.62 -4.14 -13.61
CA SER A 164 -17.24 -5.04 -14.62
C SER A 164 -16.20 -6.00 -15.22
N LYS A 165 -14.99 -5.51 -15.54
CA LYS A 165 -13.89 -6.38 -15.97
C LYS A 165 -13.51 -7.41 -14.90
N ALA A 166 -13.44 -6.99 -13.63
CA ALA A 166 -13.14 -7.87 -12.52
C ALA A 166 -14.23 -8.94 -12.32
N ALA A 167 -15.51 -8.57 -12.44
CA ALA A 167 -16.65 -9.49 -12.38
C ALA A 167 -16.59 -10.53 -13.49
N TYR A 168 -16.33 -10.09 -14.73
CA TYR A 168 -16.18 -10.99 -15.87
C TYR A 168 -15.04 -12.01 -15.66
N LEU A 169 -13.87 -11.53 -15.22
CA LEU A 169 -12.71 -12.39 -14.97
C LEU A 169 -12.97 -13.39 -13.84
N ASN A 170 -13.55 -12.96 -12.71
CA ASN A 170 -13.82 -13.83 -11.56
C ASN A 170 -14.83 -14.96 -11.85
N ASN A 171 -15.59 -14.87 -12.95
CA ASN A 171 -16.48 -15.94 -13.41
C ASN A 171 -15.76 -16.96 -14.31
N GLN A 172 -14.49 -16.74 -14.65
CA GLN A 172 -13.66 -17.70 -15.38
C GLN A 172 -12.83 -18.52 -14.38
N GLU A 173 -12.80 -19.84 -14.54
CA GLU A 173 -12.08 -20.75 -13.63
C GLU A 173 -10.58 -20.41 -13.49
N LYS A 174 -10.00 -19.82 -14.54
CA LYS A 174 -8.59 -19.43 -14.60
C LYS A 174 -8.26 -18.19 -13.76
N TRP A 175 -9.24 -17.38 -13.34
CA TRP A 175 -8.96 -16.07 -12.74
C TRP A 175 -9.68 -15.85 -11.41
N ILE A 176 -8.98 -15.19 -10.49
CA ILE A 176 -9.55 -14.63 -9.27
C ILE A 176 -9.20 -13.14 -9.25
N THR A 177 -10.14 -12.29 -8.85
CA THR A 177 -9.92 -10.83 -8.81
C THR A 177 -10.06 -10.23 -7.42
N PRO A 178 -9.08 -10.48 -6.53
CA PRO A 178 -9.15 -10.04 -5.15
C PRO A 178 -9.16 -8.51 -5.02
N ILE A 179 -9.89 -8.03 -4.01
CA ILE A 179 -10.07 -6.62 -3.70
C ILE A 179 -9.34 -6.30 -2.39
N TYR A 180 -8.49 -5.30 -2.42
CA TYR A 180 -7.80 -4.77 -1.24
C TYR A 180 -8.08 -3.29 -1.10
N LEU A 181 -8.50 -2.86 0.10
CA LEU A 181 -8.54 -1.46 0.49
C LEU A 181 -7.51 -1.25 1.59
N SER A 182 -6.54 -0.37 1.37
CA SER A 182 -5.47 -0.17 2.34
C SER A 182 -5.24 1.29 2.68
N ARG A 183 -4.91 1.53 3.94
CA ARG A 183 -4.49 2.83 4.48
C ARG A 183 -3.25 2.65 5.33
N ARG A 184 -2.27 3.52 5.12
CA ARG A 184 -1.01 3.52 5.87
C ARG A 184 -0.96 4.69 6.85
N PHE A 185 -0.52 4.41 8.05
CA PHE A 185 -0.29 5.39 9.10
C PHE A 185 1.20 5.45 9.39
N ASN A 186 1.75 6.64 9.58
CA ASN A 186 3.16 6.79 9.97
C ASN A 186 3.40 6.14 11.35
N SER A 187 4.46 5.34 11.48
CA SER A 187 4.80 4.63 12.74
C SER A 187 5.01 5.57 13.92
N GLU A 188 5.65 6.74 13.72
CA GLU A 188 5.88 7.74 14.76
C GLU A 188 4.57 8.32 15.28
N GLN A 189 3.64 8.60 14.36
CA GLN A 189 2.31 9.07 14.72
C GLN A 189 1.57 8.02 15.55
N ILE A 190 1.59 6.77 15.13
CA ILE A 190 0.95 5.67 15.87
C ILE A 190 1.60 5.49 17.25
N ALA A 191 2.93 5.53 17.33
CA ALA A 191 3.64 5.42 18.59
C ALA A 191 3.32 6.56 19.56
N ALA A 192 3.12 7.78 19.05
CA ALA A 192 2.73 8.93 19.85
C ALA A 192 1.27 8.84 20.37
N MET A 193 0.39 8.08 19.71
CA MET A 193 -1.02 7.94 20.14
C MET A 193 -1.20 7.17 21.44
N GLY A 194 -0.24 6.32 21.83
CA GLY A 194 -0.41 5.42 22.98
C GLY A 194 -1.67 4.56 22.84
N THR A 195 -2.56 4.57 23.84
CA THR A 195 -3.82 3.82 23.81
C THR A 195 -4.89 4.42 22.90
N ALA A 196 -4.75 5.70 22.49
CA ALA A 196 -5.73 6.36 21.63
C ALA A 196 -5.81 5.72 20.23
N VAL A 197 -4.77 4.96 19.81
CA VAL A 197 -4.77 4.21 18.55
C VAL A 197 -5.97 3.26 18.45
N ILE A 198 -6.45 2.71 19.56
CA ILE A 198 -7.63 1.83 19.57
C ILE A 198 -8.86 2.57 19.04
N LYS A 199 -9.09 3.79 19.53
CA LYS A 199 -10.23 4.60 19.10
C LYS A 199 -10.10 4.98 17.62
N VAL A 200 -8.91 5.43 17.21
CA VAL A 200 -8.66 5.80 15.81
C VAL A 200 -8.90 4.61 14.88
N MET A 201 -8.38 3.43 15.21
CA MET A 201 -8.55 2.22 14.38
C MET A 201 -10.00 1.72 14.39
N SER A 202 -10.73 1.84 15.50
CA SER A 202 -12.16 1.55 15.55
C SER A 202 -12.93 2.42 14.56
N GLU A 203 -12.66 3.73 14.54
CA GLU A 203 -13.30 4.65 13.60
C GLU A 203 -12.97 4.30 12.14
N GLN A 204 -11.75 3.83 11.86
CA GLN A 204 -11.38 3.36 10.51
C GLN A 204 -12.12 2.08 10.10
N ILE A 205 -12.24 1.11 11.02
CA ILE A 205 -12.98 -0.12 10.76
C ILE A 205 -14.46 0.21 10.54
N GLU A 206 -15.05 1.07 11.36
CA GLU A 206 -16.43 1.53 11.19
C GLU A 206 -16.67 2.18 9.82
N ALA A 207 -15.71 2.97 9.32
CA ALA A 207 -15.77 3.54 7.98
C ALA A 207 -15.72 2.48 6.85
N LEU A 208 -15.09 1.33 7.09
CA LEU A 208 -15.04 0.20 6.14
C LEU A 208 -16.32 -0.65 6.14
N MET A 209 -17.12 -0.62 7.20
CA MET A 209 -18.28 -1.50 7.32
C MET A 209 -19.35 -1.29 6.24
N PRO A 210 -19.68 -0.07 5.79
CA PRO A 210 -20.60 0.13 4.67
C PRO A 210 -20.14 -0.58 3.39
N ILE A 211 -18.83 -0.50 3.08
CA ILE A 211 -18.24 -1.16 1.91
C ILE A 211 -18.26 -2.68 2.10
N THR A 212 -17.85 -3.15 3.27
CA THR A 212 -17.85 -4.57 3.63
C THR A 212 -19.24 -5.17 3.46
N ASN A 213 -20.26 -4.49 3.99
CA ASN A 213 -21.66 -4.92 3.89
C ASN A 213 -22.19 -4.87 2.46
N PHE A 214 -21.78 -3.87 1.67
CA PHE A 214 -22.11 -3.78 0.25
C PHE A 214 -21.50 -4.94 -0.54
N LEU A 215 -20.20 -5.21 -0.38
CA LEU A 215 -19.47 -6.23 -1.14
C LEU A 215 -19.80 -7.66 -0.70
N THR A 216 -20.08 -7.89 0.58
CA THR A 216 -20.42 -9.24 1.07
C THR A 216 -21.92 -9.54 0.98
N GLY A 217 -22.76 -8.54 0.69
CA GLY A 217 -24.21 -8.67 0.72
C GLY A 217 -24.79 -8.88 2.13
N ARG A 218 -23.96 -8.71 3.17
CA ARG A 218 -24.39 -8.76 4.56
C ARG A 218 -25.17 -7.48 4.84
N VAL A 219 -26.49 -7.57 4.82
CA VAL A 219 -27.32 -6.45 5.25
C VAL A 219 -27.08 -6.27 6.74
N GLY A 220 -26.41 -5.19 7.12
CA GLY A 220 -26.27 -4.79 8.52
C GLY A 220 -27.63 -4.90 9.20
N ARG A 221 -27.75 -5.80 10.19
CA ARG A 221 -29.00 -5.95 10.96
C ARG A 221 -29.30 -4.57 11.55
N LYS A 222 -30.29 -3.88 10.97
CA LYS A 222 -30.70 -2.54 11.39
C LYS A 222 -30.83 -2.50 12.92
N PRO A 223 -30.08 -1.67 13.64
CA PRO A 223 -30.47 -1.34 15.01
C PRO A 223 -31.86 -0.70 14.93
N GLY A 224 -32.76 -1.15 15.79
CA GLY A 224 -34.16 -0.76 15.79
C GLY A 224 -34.35 0.76 15.78
N LYS A 225 -35.35 1.21 15.03
CA LYS A 225 -35.82 2.60 14.97
C LYS A 225 -35.96 3.19 16.37
N SER A 226 -35.06 4.08 16.77
CA SER A 226 -35.36 5.09 17.79
C SER A 226 -35.72 6.41 17.10
N SER A 227 -36.98 6.77 17.28
CA SER A 227 -37.69 7.97 16.88
C SER A 227 -36.93 9.30 17.09
N LYS A 228 -37.04 10.17 16.07
CA LYS A 228 -37.03 11.65 16.07
C LYS A 228 -36.22 12.38 17.15
N ARG A 229 -35.30 13.23 16.69
CA ARG A 229 -35.28 14.63 17.14
C ARG A 229 -34.82 15.58 16.03
N THR A 230 -35.68 16.56 15.78
CA THR A 230 -35.61 17.63 14.78
C THR A 230 -34.71 18.79 15.22
N THR A 231 -34.04 19.36 14.22
CA THR A 231 -33.65 20.78 14.01
C THR A 231 -32.68 21.47 14.98
N SER A 232 -31.59 22.00 14.40
CA SER A 232 -31.42 23.45 14.27
C SER A 232 -30.42 23.82 13.17
N LYS A 233 -30.86 24.73 12.29
CA LYS A 233 -30.07 25.42 11.24
C LYS A 233 -28.90 26.19 11.85
N ALA A 234 -27.74 26.20 11.19
CA ALA A 234 -26.71 27.21 11.41
C ALA A 234 -26.19 27.75 10.06
N LYS A 235 -26.23 29.08 9.98
CA LYS A 235 -25.88 30.03 8.91
C LYS A 235 -24.51 29.82 8.26
N ALA A 236 -24.47 30.06 6.95
CA ALA A 236 -23.28 30.33 6.16
C ALA A 236 -22.77 31.77 6.36
N VAL A 237 -21.44 31.93 6.44
CA VAL A 237 -20.68 33.18 6.17
C VAL A 237 -19.28 32.76 5.64
N PRO A 238 -18.48 33.64 4.99
CA PRO A 238 -18.00 33.43 3.64
C PRO A 238 -16.51 33.03 3.57
N LYS A 239 -16.13 32.46 2.43
CA LYS A 239 -14.75 32.17 2.04
C LYS A 239 -13.97 33.48 1.83
N VAL A 240 -12.86 33.64 2.53
CA VAL A 240 -11.76 34.55 2.17
C VAL A 240 -10.57 33.67 1.80
N ALA A 241 -10.05 33.82 0.59
CA ALA A 241 -8.82 33.18 0.16
C ALA A 241 -8.05 34.13 -0.75
N VAL A 242 -6.81 34.44 -0.37
CA VAL A 242 -5.68 34.91 -1.18
C VAL A 242 -4.41 34.55 -0.37
N PRO A 243 -3.22 34.25 -0.94
CA PRO A 243 -2.86 33.98 -2.33
C PRO A 243 -2.22 32.60 -2.56
N SER A 244 -2.12 32.28 -3.85
CA SER A 244 -1.27 31.24 -4.44
C SER A 244 0.22 31.64 -4.35
N SER A 245 1.08 30.69 -3.99
CA SER A 245 2.49 30.71 -4.37
C SER A 245 2.85 29.30 -4.83
N VAL A 246 3.14 29.22 -6.13
CA VAL A 246 3.67 28.07 -6.85
C VAL A 246 5.18 28.19 -6.74
N ASP A 247 5.85 27.13 -6.30
CA ASP A 247 7.30 26.97 -6.48
C ASP A 247 7.52 25.63 -7.21
N ASP A 248 7.64 25.76 -8.53
CA ASP A 248 8.58 25.15 -9.47
C ASP A 248 9.08 23.71 -9.22
N ILE A 249 8.64 22.81 -10.10
CA ILE A 249 9.43 21.66 -10.56
C ILE A 249 9.55 21.82 -12.07
N GLU A 250 10.76 22.14 -12.54
CA GLU A 250 11.08 22.19 -13.97
C GLU A 250 11.17 20.76 -14.53
N GLU A 251 10.25 20.47 -15.45
CA GLU A 251 10.30 19.30 -16.33
C GLU A 251 11.05 19.73 -17.59
N ILE A 252 12.31 19.27 -17.74
CA ILE A 252 13.05 19.45 -18.99
C ILE A 252 12.79 18.22 -19.85
N ASP A 253 11.86 18.39 -20.77
CA ASP A 253 11.65 17.51 -21.92
C ASP A 253 12.88 17.61 -22.83
N THR A 254 13.54 16.49 -23.10
CA THR A 254 14.55 16.41 -24.17
C THR A 254 14.14 15.30 -25.12
N ASP A 255 13.59 15.74 -26.24
CA ASP A 255 13.36 14.94 -27.43
C ASP A 255 14.65 14.21 -27.90
N GLU A 256 14.44 13.01 -28.44
CA GLU A 256 15.36 12.20 -29.28
C GLU A 256 16.28 11.12 -28.66
N GLN A 257 16.16 10.72 -27.38
CA GLN A 257 16.79 9.47 -26.90
C GLN A 257 15.84 8.74 -25.93
N ASP A 258 15.66 7.42 -26.09
CA ASP A 258 14.91 6.53 -25.18
C ASP A 258 15.58 6.56 -23.78
N GLY A 259 15.31 7.60 -23.00
CA GLY A 259 16.01 7.90 -21.75
C GLY A 259 15.25 8.90 -20.88
N PHE A 260 15.72 9.06 -19.63
CA PHE A 260 15.17 10.03 -18.70
C PHE A 260 16.27 10.59 -17.79
N THR A 261 15.98 11.75 -17.19
CA THR A 261 16.82 12.35 -16.15
C THR A 261 16.03 12.45 -14.85
N PHE A 262 16.63 12.02 -13.75
CA PHE A 262 16.04 12.05 -12.42
C PHE A 262 17.01 12.67 -11.42
N ILE A 263 16.54 13.65 -10.64
CA ILE A 263 17.33 14.31 -9.61
C ILE A 263 16.73 13.99 -8.24
N THR A 264 17.58 13.62 -7.28
CA THR A 264 17.12 13.34 -5.92
C THR A 264 18.14 13.73 -4.86
N GLU A 265 17.64 13.99 -3.65
CA GLU A 265 18.45 14.25 -2.47
C GLU A 265 18.94 12.93 -1.86
N LEU A 266 20.24 12.86 -1.57
CA LEU A 266 20.88 11.70 -0.97
C LEU A 266 20.60 11.65 0.53
N LYS A 267 19.88 10.61 0.96
CA LYS A 267 19.67 10.30 2.38
C LYS A 267 20.89 9.56 2.93
N PRO A 268 21.15 9.61 4.25
CA PRO A 268 22.23 8.83 4.88
C PRO A 268 22.19 7.33 4.54
N LEU A 269 20.99 6.79 4.30
CA LEU A 269 20.81 5.39 3.92
C LEU A 269 21.24 5.10 2.47
N HIS A 270 21.13 6.08 1.55
CA HIS A 270 21.59 5.94 0.15
C HIS A 270 23.11 5.75 0.10
N LEU A 271 23.84 6.54 0.89
CA LEU A 271 25.31 6.47 1.01
C LEU A 271 25.77 5.18 1.69
N ARG A 272 25.18 4.83 2.85
CA ARG A 272 25.62 3.65 3.62
C ARG A 272 25.34 2.30 2.96
N ARG A 273 24.35 2.24 2.07
CA ARG A 273 23.87 0.98 1.48
C ARG A 273 24.02 0.93 -0.04
N GLY A 274 24.56 1.97 -0.67
CA GLY A 274 24.83 2.01 -2.11
C GLY A 274 23.56 1.87 -2.94
N PHE A 275 22.51 2.64 -2.64
CA PHE A 275 21.32 2.63 -3.48
C PHE A 275 20.67 4.01 -3.64
N ILE A 276 19.97 4.20 -4.75
CA ILE A 276 19.21 5.41 -5.04
C ILE A 276 17.77 4.99 -5.35
N ASN A 277 16.82 5.55 -4.61
CA ASN A 277 15.41 5.32 -4.86
C ASN A 277 14.89 6.32 -5.90
N MET A 278 14.32 5.81 -6.97
CA MET A 278 13.55 6.56 -7.96
C MET A 278 12.05 6.46 -7.65
N THR A 279 11.24 7.19 -8.40
CA THR A 279 9.78 7.13 -8.29
C THR A 279 9.20 5.91 -9.04
N PRO A 280 7.95 5.52 -8.76
CA PRO A 280 7.31 4.41 -9.47
C PRO A 280 7.20 4.59 -10.99
N GLN A 281 7.08 5.84 -11.46
CA GLN A 281 6.97 6.18 -12.89
C GLN A 281 8.22 5.75 -13.70
N HIS A 282 9.37 5.64 -13.05
CA HIS A 282 10.61 5.24 -13.71
C HIS A 282 10.73 3.72 -13.89
N TRP A 283 9.90 2.90 -13.22
CA TRP A 283 10.02 1.45 -13.30
C TRP A 283 9.73 0.91 -14.71
N ASP A 284 8.75 1.49 -15.40
CA ASP A 284 8.35 1.06 -16.75
C ASP A 284 9.49 1.19 -17.76
N PHE A 285 10.45 2.10 -17.53
CA PHE A 285 11.65 2.23 -18.35
C PHE A 285 12.56 0.98 -18.27
N PHE A 286 12.67 0.37 -17.09
CA PHE A 286 13.54 -0.79 -16.82
C PHE A 286 12.83 -2.14 -17.03
N ALA A 287 11.49 -2.15 -17.08
CA ALA A 287 10.71 -3.36 -17.21
C ALA A 287 10.80 -3.92 -18.63
N VAL A 288 11.22 -5.20 -18.75
CA VAL A 288 11.11 -5.94 -20.02
C VAL A 288 9.71 -6.50 -20.21
N ASN A 289 9.09 -6.89 -19.09
CA ASN A 289 7.73 -7.40 -19.02
C ASN A 289 7.13 -7.18 -17.61
N ALA A 290 5.84 -7.45 -17.46
CA ALA A 290 5.11 -7.26 -16.19
C ALA A 290 5.66 -8.07 -14.99
N ARG A 291 6.43 -9.14 -15.26
CA ARG A 291 7.06 -10.02 -14.26
C ARG A 291 8.50 -9.61 -13.92
N THR A 292 9.03 -8.58 -14.57
CA THR A 292 10.39 -8.11 -14.29
C THR A 292 10.39 -7.51 -12.88
N GLU A 293 11.26 -8.02 -12.02
CA GLU A 293 11.47 -7.51 -10.66
C GLU A 293 12.87 -6.91 -10.50
N THR A 294 13.80 -7.31 -11.36
CA THR A 294 15.18 -6.85 -11.37
C THR A 294 15.66 -6.72 -12.80
N ARG A 295 16.37 -5.63 -13.09
CA ARG A 295 17.01 -5.38 -14.38
C ARG A 295 18.48 -5.04 -14.16
N ASN A 296 19.38 -5.75 -14.83
CA ASN A 296 20.80 -5.41 -14.80
C ASN A 296 21.06 -4.14 -15.60
N VAL A 297 21.92 -3.26 -15.08
CA VAL A 297 22.24 -1.98 -15.71
C VAL A 297 23.74 -1.71 -15.62
N SER A 298 24.27 -0.91 -16.55
CA SER A 298 25.64 -0.42 -16.46
C SER A 298 25.62 1.00 -15.88
N VAL A 299 26.32 1.21 -14.76
CA VAL A 299 26.45 2.54 -14.15
C VAL A 299 27.76 3.17 -14.61
N TYR A 300 27.68 4.37 -15.15
CA TYR A 300 28.81 5.19 -15.57
C TYR A 300 28.99 6.35 -14.58
N TYR A 301 30.19 6.49 -14.05
CA TYR A 301 30.55 7.52 -13.07
C TYR A 301 32.03 7.87 -13.25
N ASP A 302 32.35 9.16 -13.33
CA ASP A 302 33.73 9.69 -13.43
C ASP A 302 34.66 8.94 -14.42
N GLY A 303 34.16 8.60 -15.62
CA GLY A 303 34.93 7.88 -16.63
C GLY A 303 35.02 6.36 -16.46
N LEU A 304 34.45 5.81 -15.38
CA LEU A 304 34.46 4.38 -15.05
C LEU A 304 33.09 3.73 -15.30
N TYR A 305 33.10 2.43 -15.56
CA TYR A 305 31.91 1.62 -15.77
C TYR A 305 31.79 0.52 -14.72
N ASP A 306 30.65 0.48 -14.02
CA ASP A 306 30.24 -0.65 -13.21
C ASP A 306 29.11 -1.44 -13.90
N ARG A 307 29.35 -2.73 -14.15
CA ARG A 307 28.39 -3.66 -14.74
C ARG A 307 27.71 -4.56 -13.71
N LYS A 308 27.99 -4.38 -12.42
CA LYS A 308 27.41 -5.17 -11.31
C LYS A 308 26.21 -4.49 -10.66
N SER A 309 25.82 -3.32 -11.16
CA SER A 309 24.65 -2.59 -10.70
C SER A 309 23.35 -3.16 -11.29
N ALA A 310 22.26 -2.99 -10.56
CA ALA A 310 20.94 -3.45 -10.99
C ALA A 310 19.85 -2.51 -10.48
N VAL A 311 18.72 -2.43 -11.20
CA VAL A 311 17.52 -1.73 -10.75
C VAL A 311 16.51 -2.76 -10.26
N TRP A 312 16.06 -2.59 -9.02
CA TRP A 312 15.08 -3.46 -8.38
C TRP A 312 13.72 -2.77 -8.31
N ARG A 313 12.65 -3.53 -8.55
CA ARG A 313 11.28 -3.11 -8.31
C ARG A 313 10.93 -3.36 -6.86
N LEU A 314 10.69 -2.30 -6.10
CA LEU A 314 10.27 -2.43 -4.70
C LEU A 314 8.76 -2.71 -4.64
N GLN A 315 8.39 -3.95 -4.31
CA GLN A 315 7.01 -4.28 -4.00
C GLN A 315 6.65 -3.85 -2.57
N PRO A 316 5.45 -3.30 -2.32
CA PRO A 316 4.34 -3.10 -3.26
C PRO A 316 4.29 -1.70 -3.89
N SER A 317 5.28 -0.83 -3.68
CA SER A 317 5.23 0.57 -4.12
C SER A 317 5.59 0.80 -5.59
N ASP A 318 6.07 -0.24 -6.29
CA ASP A 318 6.60 -0.17 -7.66
C ASP A 318 7.75 0.83 -7.85
N MET A 319 8.36 1.30 -6.76
CA MET A 319 9.50 2.18 -6.83
C MET A 319 10.68 1.45 -7.46
N ALA A 320 11.32 2.09 -8.44
CA ALA A 320 12.57 1.60 -8.98
C ALA A 320 13.72 1.99 -8.03
N ARG A 321 14.52 1.02 -7.57
CA ARG A 321 15.71 1.26 -6.75
C ARG A 321 16.94 0.88 -7.56
N LEU A 322 17.78 1.85 -7.88
CA LEU A 322 19.11 1.57 -8.38
C LEU A 322 19.97 1.06 -7.23
N VAL A 323 20.40 -0.19 -7.30
CA VAL A 323 21.38 -0.81 -6.41
C VAL A 323 22.74 -0.73 -7.10
N LEU A 324 23.69 -0.08 -6.45
CA LEU A 324 25.03 0.14 -6.97
C LEU A 324 25.91 -1.08 -6.68
N GLY A 325 26.77 -1.44 -7.62
CA GLY A 325 27.85 -2.38 -7.36
C GLY A 325 28.92 -1.78 -6.43
N PRO A 326 29.84 -2.59 -5.89
CA PRO A 326 30.78 -2.15 -4.87
C PRO A 326 31.62 -0.92 -5.25
N ALA A 327 32.06 -0.83 -6.51
CA ALA A 327 32.90 0.26 -6.98
C ALA A 327 32.12 1.58 -7.16
N SER A 328 30.87 1.53 -7.65
CA SER A 328 30.00 2.71 -7.72
C SER A 328 29.49 3.15 -6.35
N HIS A 329 29.33 2.20 -5.42
CA HIS A 329 28.98 2.51 -4.03
C HIS A 329 30.12 3.24 -3.32
N GLU A 330 31.35 2.73 -3.39
CA GLU A 330 32.53 3.39 -2.80
C GLU A 330 32.69 4.82 -3.36
N TRP A 331 32.57 4.99 -4.68
CA TRP A 331 32.58 6.32 -5.29
C TRP A 331 31.47 7.24 -4.77
N LEU A 332 30.24 6.73 -4.61
CA LEU A 332 29.12 7.52 -4.07
C LEU A 332 29.40 7.97 -2.63
N GLU A 333 30.00 7.11 -1.81
CA GLU A 333 30.34 7.41 -0.41
C GLU A 333 31.48 8.43 -0.29
N ASP A 334 32.45 8.39 -1.21
CA ASP A 334 33.61 9.29 -1.19
C ASP A 334 33.30 10.70 -1.72
N ASN A 335 32.30 10.84 -2.61
CA ASN A 335 32.06 12.08 -3.34
C ASN A 335 30.80 12.87 -2.90
N PHE A 336 29.94 12.28 -2.06
CA PHE A 336 28.69 12.89 -1.64
C PHE A 336 28.47 12.82 -0.13
N ALA A 337 27.92 13.88 0.44
CA ALA A 337 27.44 13.96 1.81
C ALA A 337 25.91 13.75 1.89
N ALA A 338 25.42 13.53 3.11
CA ALA A 338 23.98 13.51 3.35
C ALA A 338 23.38 14.89 3.02
N SER A 339 22.25 14.88 2.32
CA SER A 339 21.55 16.04 1.75
C SER A 339 22.12 16.63 0.46
N ASP A 340 23.19 16.05 -0.10
CA ASP A 340 23.64 16.42 -1.44
C ASP A 340 22.65 15.91 -2.50
N ARG A 341 22.59 16.60 -3.64
CA ARG A 341 21.74 16.20 -4.77
C ARG A 341 22.55 15.45 -5.81
N ILE A 342 22.00 14.33 -6.26
CA ILE A 342 22.57 13.52 -7.34
C ILE A 342 21.63 13.52 -8.53
N GLN A 343 22.22 13.62 -9.72
CA GLN A 343 21.54 13.46 -10.99
C GLN A 343 21.83 12.07 -11.55
N LEU A 344 20.75 11.42 -11.98
CA LEU A 344 20.74 10.13 -12.63
C LEU A 344 20.22 10.32 -14.06
N LYS A 345 21.02 9.99 -15.06
CA LYS A 345 20.59 9.99 -16.47
C LYS A 345 20.58 8.56 -17.00
N ALA A 346 19.41 8.02 -17.28
CA ALA A 346 19.24 6.67 -17.83
C ALA A 346 19.00 6.73 -19.34
N VAL A 347 19.66 5.86 -20.12
CA VAL A 347 19.54 5.78 -21.58
C VAL A 347 19.53 4.31 -22.00
N LYS A 348 18.62 3.93 -22.92
CA LYS A 348 18.64 2.62 -23.59
C LYS A 348 19.63 2.65 -24.76
N LEU A 349 20.47 1.63 -24.84
CA LEU A 349 21.42 1.39 -25.93
C LEU A 349 20.82 0.40 -26.94
N ASP A 350 21.39 0.34 -28.15
CA ASP A 350 20.88 -0.44 -29.30
C ASP A 350 20.69 -1.95 -29.05
N ASN A 351 21.27 -2.51 -27.98
CA ASN A 351 21.19 -3.92 -27.59
C ASN A 351 20.22 -4.20 -26.43
N ASP A 352 19.29 -3.30 -26.12
CA ASP A 352 18.42 -3.36 -24.92
C ASP A 352 19.20 -3.21 -23.58
N ASP A 353 20.49 -2.92 -23.65
CA ASP A 353 21.32 -2.56 -22.52
C ASP A 353 20.95 -1.16 -22.01
N ILE A 354 20.88 -1.01 -20.68
CA ILE A 354 20.58 0.28 -20.06
C ILE A 354 21.84 0.83 -19.41
N GLN A 355 22.22 2.04 -19.82
CA GLN A 355 23.29 2.80 -19.20
C GLN A 355 22.71 3.89 -18.30
N ILE A 356 23.22 3.97 -17.08
CA ILE A 356 22.88 5.00 -16.11
C ILE A 356 24.11 5.82 -15.82
N SER A 357 24.08 7.12 -16.08
CA SER A 357 25.15 8.04 -15.71
C SER A 357 24.82 8.75 -14.39
N LEU A 358 25.78 8.79 -13.46
CA LEU A 358 25.66 9.50 -12.20
C LEU A 358 26.56 10.73 -12.18
N SER A 359 25.99 11.89 -11.82
CA SER A 359 26.73 13.15 -11.68
C SER A 359 26.19 13.98 -10.51
N ALA A 360 27.06 14.82 -9.93
CA ALA A 360 26.62 15.82 -8.95
C ALA A 360 25.75 16.89 -9.64
N VAL A 361 24.79 17.43 -8.90
CA VAL A 361 24.04 18.63 -9.31
C VAL A 361 24.76 19.83 -8.70
N GLU A 362 25.25 20.75 -9.55
CA GLU A 362 25.90 22.00 -9.10
C GLU A 362 24.95 22.93 -8.33
#